data_AF-A0A7S0NSA2-F1
#
_entry.id   AF-A0A7S0NSA2-F1
#
_cell.length_a   1.000
_cell.length_b   1.000
_cell.length_c   1.000
_cell.angle_alpha   90.00
_cell.angle_beta   90.00
_cell.angle_gamma   90.00
#
_symmetry.space_group_name_H-M   'P 1'
#
loop_
_entity.id
_entity.type
_entity.pdbx_description
1 polymer ?
#
loop_
_entity_poly.entity_id
_entity_poly.type
_entity_poly.pdbx_seq_one_letter_code
_entity_poly.pdbx_strand_id
1 'polypeptide(L)'
;RRYVNDSFGVHLRALKGYSVGMFGKSNFNTMEGFDRWFQGSFLGYGGTWEDNESPGFYYKAAPSEYATALLGNKSMEWLRRDNVTGMGGPFFLYFAPHCPHTPAMPAEWYNETCVGVKAPRTPAYNYTNSGFHELVARQPPLSAVDAVLIDDLARRRCQCLLSVDDAHAALVATIQ
;
A
#
# COMPACT_ATOMS: atom_id res chain seq x y z
N ARG A 1 17.82 -22.40 -14.96
CA ARG A 1 18.75 -21.59 -14.13
C ARG A 1 18.19 -21.58 -12.71
N ARG A 2 18.99 -21.83 -11.67
CA ARG A 2 18.60 -21.49 -10.28
C ARG A 2 18.91 -20.02 -10.09
N TYR A 3 17.95 -19.27 -9.60
CA TYR A 3 18.05 -17.82 -9.46
C TYR A 3 18.37 -17.50 -8.00
N VAL A 4 19.57 -16.99 -7.76
CA VAL A 4 20.06 -16.65 -6.41
C VAL A 4 20.43 -15.18 -6.46
N ASN A 5 19.85 -14.39 -5.56
CA ASN A 5 20.06 -12.94 -5.41
C ASN A 5 19.50 -12.01 -6.50
N ASP A 6 18.70 -12.52 -7.44
CA ASP A 6 18.01 -11.69 -8.43
C ASP A 6 16.61 -11.30 -7.95
N SER A 7 16.12 -10.11 -8.35
CA SER A 7 14.72 -9.74 -8.14
C SER A 7 13.79 -10.56 -9.04
N PHE A 8 12.53 -10.74 -8.65
CA PHE A 8 11.55 -11.38 -9.52
C PHE A 8 11.40 -10.62 -10.85
N GLY A 9 11.62 -9.30 -10.85
CA GLY A 9 11.55 -8.46 -12.04
C GLY A 9 12.58 -8.87 -13.09
N VAL A 10 13.81 -9.21 -12.69
CA VAL A 10 14.85 -9.71 -13.59
C VAL A 10 14.35 -10.96 -14.34
N HIS A 11 13.64 -11.84 -13.65
CA HIS A 11 13.11 -13.07 -14.25
C HIS A 11 11.94 -12.80 -15.19
N LEU A 12 11.00 -11.94 -14.79
CA LEU A 12 9.86 -11.60 -15.63
C LEU A 12 10.29 -10.90 -16.92
N ARG A 13 11.30 -10.02 -16.85
CA ARG A 13 11.85 -9.39 -18.06
C ARG A 13 12.57 -10.41 -18.94
N ALA A 14 13.33 -11.34 -18.35
CA ALA A 14 13.98 -12.42 -19.08
C ALA A 14 12.98 -13.44 -19.69
N LEU A 15 11.78 -13.57 -19.13
CA LEU A 15 10.73 -14.47 -19.60
C LEU A 15 9.68 -13.69 -20.40
N LYS A 16 9.70 -13.80 -21.73
CA LYS A 16 8.63 -13.26 -22.60
C LYS A 16 8.43 -11.73 -22.57
N GLY A 17 9.43 -10.96 -22.14
CA GLY A 17 9.45 -9.50 -22.32
C GLY A 17 8.39 -8.75 -21.53
N TYR A 18 8.13 -9.13 -20.28
CA TYR A 18 7.20 -8.38 -19.42
C TYR A 18 7.65 -6.93 -19.23
N SER A 19 6.67 -6.02 -19.26
CA SER A 19 6.81 -4.69 -18.66
C SER A 19 6.58 -4.81 -17.15
N VAL A 20 7.55 -4.43 -16.33
CA VAL A 20 7.50 -4.62 -14.86
C VAL A 20 7.53 -3.27 -14.15
N GLY A 21 6.47 -2.97 -13.39
CA GLY A 21 6.30 -1.73 -12.66
C GLY A 21 6.20 -1.95 -11.15
N MET A 22 6.94 -1.16 -10.38
CA MET A 22 6.89 -1.12 -8.93
C MET A 22 6.32 0.22 -8.45
N PHE A 23 5.23 0.16 -7.69
CA PHE A 23 4.55 1.30 -7.10
C PHE A 23 4.31 1.06 -5.61
N GLY A 24 5.01 1.80 -4.76
CA GLY A 24 4.68 1.96 -3.34
C GLY A 24 5.75 1.42 -2.41
N LYS A 25 5.33 0.84 -1.29
CA LYS A 25 6.24 0.32 -0.27
C LYS A 25 6.88 -0.99 -0.73
N SER A 26 8.21 -1.03 -0.71
CA SER A 26 8.99 -2.23 -1.00
C SER A 26 10.21 -2.31 -0.08
N ASN A 27 10.79 -3.51 0.03
CA ASN A 27 12.11 -3.74 0.62
C ASN A 27 13.14 -4.13 -0.46
N PHE A 28 12.88 -3.76 -1.73
CA PHE A 28 13.85 -3.95 -2.80
C PHE A 28 14.95 -2.90 -2.67
N ASN A 29 16.20 -3.35 -2.71
CA ASN A 29 17.38 -2.48 -2.65
C ASN A 29 17.98 -2.21 -4.05
N THR A 30 17.28 -2.61 -5.11
CA THR A 30 17.70 -2.44 -6.50
C THR A 30 16.48 -2.28 -7.41
N MET A 31 16.59 -1.36 -8.37
CA MET A 31 15.63 -1.21 -9.47
C MET A 31 15.85 -2.22 -10.60
N GLU A 32 16.85 -3.08 -10.48
CA GLU A 32 17.15 -4.09 -11.49
C GLU A 32 15.96 -5.02 -11.70
N GLY A 33 15.50 -5.10 -12.95
CA GLY A 33 14.31 -5.87 -13.32
C GLY A 33 13.00 -5.07 -13.35
N PHE A 34 13.02 -3.77 -13.06
CA PHE A 34 11.84 -2.89 -13.09
C PHE A 34 11.99 -1.80 -14.17
N ASP A 35 11.02 -1.69 -15.06
CA ASP A 35 10.97 -0.62 -16.08
C ASP A 35 10.43 0.68 -15.47
N ARG A 36 9.52 0.56 -14.48
CA ARG A 36 8.97 1.68 -13.74
C ARG A 36 9.15 1.48 -12.24
N TRP A 37 9.64 2.52 -11.57
CA TRP A 37 9.93 2.54 -10.14
C TRP A 37 9.42 3.83 -9.49
N PHE A 38 8.33 3.72 -8.76
CA PHE A 38 7.78 4.79 -7.93
C PHE A 38 7.64 4.28 -6.49
N GLN A 39 8.70 4.42 -5.69
CA GLN A 39 8.79 3.84 -4.35
C GLN A 39 8.61 4.90 -3.27
N GLY A 40 7.88 4.51 -2.23
CA GLY A 40 7.74 5.32 -1.02
C GLY A 40 6.81 4.65 -0.03
N SER A 41 6.96 5.02 1.24
CA SER A 41 6.12 4.53 2.34
C SER A 41 5.60 5.72 3.13
N PHE A 42 4.73 6.51 2.50
CA PHE A 42 4.18 7.73 3.09
C PHE A 42 2.79 7.49 3.68
N LEU A 43 2.56 8.13 4.82
CA LEU A 43 1.29 8.17 5.52
C LEU A 43 0.56 9.45 5.09
N GLY A 44 -0.74 9.36 4.85
CA GLY A 44 -1.54 10.57 4.60
C GLY A 44 -1.11 11.29 3.32
N TYR A 45 -0.51 12.47 3.45
CA TYR A 45 -0.32 13.42 2.36
C TYR A 45 1.15 13.82 2.14
N GLY A 46 1.47 14.19 0.90
CA GLY A 46 2.79 14.66 0.50
C GLY A 46 3.85 13.55 0.56
N GLY A 47 5.07 13.93 0.92
CA GLY A 47 6.23 13.04 0.94
C GLY A 47 7.22 13.26 -0.20
N THR A 48 8.35 12.56 -0.15
CA THR A 48 9.36 12.56 -1.20
C THR A 48 9.55 11.12 -1.68
N TRP A 49 9.06 10.82 -2.87
CA TRP A 49 9.05 9.48 -3.43
C TRP A 49 10.31 9.27 -4.27
N GLU A 50 10.86 8.07 -4.24
CA GLU A 50 11.82 7.67 -5.27
C GLU A 50 11.07 7.46 -6.57
N ASP A 51 11.55 8.08 -7.63
CA ASP A 51 10.87 8.06 -8.92
C ASP A 51 11.89 8.04 -10.05
N ASN A 52 12.03 6.89 -10.72
CA ASN A 52 13.03 6.71 -11.78
C ASN A 52 12.79 7.56 -13.04
N GLU A 53 11.63 8.21 -13.15
CA GLU A 53 11.30 9.08 -14.28
C GLU A 53 11.40 10.57 -13.93
N SER A 54 11.58 10.90 -12.64
CA SER A 54 11.75 12.29 -12.21
C SER A 54 13.23 12.71 -12.26
N PRO A 55 13.53 13.99 -12.54
CA PRO A 55 14.89 14.52 -12.45
C PRO A 55 15.50 14.24 -11.07
N GLY A 56 16.69 13.64 -11.04
CA GLY A 56 17.37 13.30 -9.79
C GLY A 56 16.81 12.09 -9.06
N PHE A 57 15.93 11.29 -9.67
CA PHE A 57 15.35 10.07 -9.11
C PHE A 57 14.36 10.30 -7.95
N TYR A 58 13.82 11.51 -7.79
CA TYR A 58 12.84 11.78 -6.73
C TYR A 58 11.69 12.66 -7.21
N TYR A 59 10.50 12.41 -6.66
CA TYR A 59 9.29 13.19 -6.84
C TYR A 59 8.85 13.78 -5.50
N LYS A 60 8.75 15.12 -5.42
CA LYS A 60 8.25 15.82 -4.24
C LYS A 60 6.74 16.02 -4.37
N ALA A 61 5.96 15.23 -3.65
CA ALA A 61 4.51 15.36 -3.62
C ALA A 61 4.09 16.63 -2.88
N ALA A 62 3.07 17.31 -3.39
CA ALA A 62 2.48 18.48 -2.77
C ALA A 62 1.78 18.11 -1.45
N PRO A 63 1.64 19.05 -0.49
CA PRO A 63 0.97 18.77 0.79
C PRO A 63 -0.49 18.32 0.66
N SER A 64 -1.14 18.56 -0.49
CA SER A 64 -2.51 18.16 -0.78
C SER A 64 -2.62 16.80 -1.47
N GLU A 65 -1.50 16.19 -1.90
CA GLU A 65 -1.54 14.91 -2.60
C GLU A 65 -1.61 13.75 -1.61
N TYR A 66 -2.74 13.04 -1.61
CA TYR A 66 -2.92 11.86 -0.77
C TYR A 66 -2.11 10.67 -1.31
N ALA A 67 -1.28 10.05 -0.47
CA ALA A 67 -0.28 9.06 -0.84
C ALA A 67 -0.87 7.87 -1.62
N THR A 68 -1.98 7.30 -1.16
CA THR A 68 -2.63 6.16 -1.84
C THR A 68 -3.19 6.55 -3.20
N ALA A 69 -3.78 7.74 -3.31
CA ALA A 69 -4.35 8.24 -4.57
C ALA A 69 -3.25 8.61 -5.58
N LEU A 70 -2.19 9.28 -5.14
CA LEU A 70 -1.00 9.56 -5.93
C LEU A 70 -0.40 8.26 -6.49
N LEU A 71 -0.29 7.24 -5.63
CA LEU A 71 0.23 5.94 -6.03
C LEU A 71 -0.63 5.25 -7.10
N GLY A 72 -1.95 5.26 -6.90
CA GLY A 72 -2.91 4.76 -7.87
C GLY A 72 -2.79 5.49 -9.21
N ASN A 73 -2.71 6.83 -9.16
CA ASN A 73 -2.58 7.67 -10.35
C ASN A 73 -1.31 7.37 -11.15
N LYS A 74 -0.15 7.27 -10.48
CA LYS A 74 1.12 6.90 -11.13
C LYS A 74 1.08 5.51 -11.74
N SER A 75 0.41 4.57 -11.07
CA SER A 75 0.25 3.19 -11.56
C SER A 75 -0.62 3.16 -12.82
N MET A 76 -1.76 3.87 -12.83
CA MET A 76 -2.63 3.98 -14.01
C MET A 76 -1.97 4.70 -15.18
N GLU A 77 -1.20 5.77 -14.91
CA GLU A 77 -0.43 6.49 -15.93
C GLU A 77 0.52 5.54 -16.66
N TRP A 78 1.21 4.67 -15.93
CA TRP A 78 2.10 3.67 -16.51
C TRP A 78 1.35 2.58 -17.28
N LEU A 79 0.26 2.05 -16.72
CA LEU A 79 -0.54 1.02 -17.39
C LEU A 79 -1.10 1.49 -18.74
N ARG A 80 -1.47 2.76 -18.88
CA ARG A 80 -2.02 3.31 -20.14
C ARG A 80 -1.01 3.46 -21.28
N ARG A 81 0.28 3.20 -21.03
CA ARG A 81 1.30 3.32 -22.08
C ARG A 81 1.18 2.18 -23.08
N ASP A 82 1.38 2.52 -24.36
CA ASP A 82 1.27 1.55 -25.45
C ASP A 82 2.19 0.34 -25.29
N ASN A 83 3.41 0.55 -24.76
CA ASN A 83 4.37 -0.52 -24.52
C ASN A 83 4.06 -1.38 -23.28
N VAL A 84 3.06 -1.00 -22.46
CA VAL A 84 2.65 -1.76 -21.27
C VAL A 84 1.38 -2.56 -21.56
N THR A 85 0.32 -1.91 -22.04
CA THR A 85 -0.96 -2.58 -22.35
C THR A 85 -1.34 -2.54 -23.83
N GLY A 86 -0.97 -1.49 -24.58
CA GLY A 86 -1.43 -1.27 -25.95
C GLY A 86 -0.89 -2.24 -27.02
N MET A 87 0.30 -2.81 -26.83
CA MET A 87 0.94 -3.73 -27.79
C MET A 87 0.69 -5.22 -27.50
N GLY A 88 -0.14 -5.55 -26.50
CA GLY A 88 -0.51 -6.94 -26.18
C GLY A 88 0.59 -7.78 -25.51
N GLY A 89 1.69 -7.14 -25.06
CA GLY A 89 2.70 -7.79 -24.23
C GLY A 89 2.19 -8.00 -22.79
N PRO A 90 2.70 -9.02 -22.07
CA PRO A 90 2.33 -9.18 -20.67
C PRO A 90 2.97 -8.08 -19.81
N PHE A 91 2.32 -7.72 -18.71
CA PHE A 91 2.88 -6.81 -17.71
C PHE A 91 2.79 -7.41 -16.31
N PHE A 92 3.59 -6.87 -15.41
CA PHE A 92 3.49 -7.13 -13.98
C PHE A 92 3.47 -5.81 -13.23
N LEU A 93 2.37 -5.57 -12.52
CA LEU A 93 2.21 -4.42 -11.64
C LEU A 93 2.35 -4.87 -10.18
N TYR A 94 3.39 -4.39 -9.50
CA TYR A 94 3.46 -4.44 -8.04
C TYR A 94 2.85 -3.15 -7.48
N PHE A 95 1.66 -3.23 -6.90
CA PHE A 95 0.97 -2.11 -6.26
C PHE A 95 0.91 -2.35 -4.74
N ALA A 96 1.63 -1.52 -3.97
CA ALA A 96 1.76 -1.66 -2.53
C ALA A 96 1.57 -0.33 -1.80
N PRO A 97 0.32 0.14 -1.63
CA PRO A 97 0.05 1.32 -0.82
C PRO A 97 0.46 1.10 0.63
N HIS A 98 0.81 2.19 1.32
CA HIS A 98 1.16 2.13 2.73
C HIS A 98 -0.07 1.98 3.64
N CYS A 99 -1.22 2.50 3.21
CA CYS A 99 -2.51 2.27 3.87
C CYS A 99 -2.79 0.75 3.96
N PRO A 100 -3.35 0.25 5.07
CA PRO A 100 -3.85 0.97 6.25
C PRO A 100 -2.87 0.92 7.45
N HIS A 101 -1.55 0.94 7.21
CA HIS A 101 -0.54 0.92 8.28
C HIS A 101 -0.73 2.09 9.25
N THR A 102 -0.34 1.90 10.51
CA THR A 102 -0.40 2.94 11.55
C THR A 102 0.74 3.96 11.41
N PRO A 103 0.52 5.25 11.67
CA PRO A 103 -0.76 5.93 11.91
C PRO A 103 -1.74 5.83 10.73
N ALA A 104 -2.96 5.36 10.96
CA ALA A 104 -3.97 5.25 9.90
C ALA A 104 -4.52 6.66 9.58
N MET A 105 -4.02 7.25 8.50
CA MET A 105 -4.41 8.59 8.03
C MET A 105 -5.27 8.46 6.76
N PRO A 106 -6.60 8.58 6.87
CA PRO A 106 -7.48 8.48 5.71
C PRO A 106 -7.42 9.72 4.83
N ALA A 107 -7.90 9.59 3.59
CA ALA A 107 -8.16 10.73 2.73
C ALA A 107 -9.29 11.60 3.31
N GLU A 108 -9.25 12.90 3.04
CA GLU A 108 -10.17 13.89 3.62
C GLU A 108 -11.60 13.63 3.19
N TRP A 109 -11.81 13.20 1.94
CA TRP A 109 -13.11 12.83 1.41
C TRP A 109 -13.72 11.57 2.06
N TYR A 110 -12.95 10.83 2.86
CA TYR A 110 -13.43 9.69 3.64
C TYR A 110 -13.63 9.97 5.13
N ASN A 111 -13.37 11.19 5.61
CA ASN A 111 -13.45 11.54 7.04
C ASN A 111 -14.81 11.25 7.70
N GLU A 112 -15.90 11.36 6.94
CA GLU A 112 -17.26 11.13 7.43
C GLU A 112 -17.79 9.71 7.18
N THR A 113 -16.96 8.82 6.60
CA THR A 113 -17.34 7.43 6.31
C THR A 113 -17.02 6.46 7.46
N CYS A 114 -17.32 5.17 7.24
CA CYS A 114 -17.13 4.07 8.20
C CYS A 114 -17.75 4.36 9.58
N VAL A 115 -18.87 5.08 9.62
CA VAL A 115 -19.57 5.40 10.88
C VAL A 115 -20.00 4.09 11.55
N GLY A 116 -19.70 3.96 12.84
CA GLY A 116 -20.05 2.79 13.63
C GLY A 116 -19.13 1.58 13.44
N VAL A 117 -18.14 1.63 12.54
CA VAL A 117 -17.10 0.59 12.45
C VAL A 117 -16.29 0.60 13.74
N LYS A 118 -16.14 -0.59 14.34
CA LYS A 118 -15.40 -0.84 15.58
C LYS A 118 -14.52 -2.08 15.41
N ALA A 119 -13.51 -2.23 16.25
CA ALA A 119 -12.72 -3.46 16.19
C ALA A 119 -13.59 -4.66 16.63
N PRO A 120 -13.45 -5.83 15.98
CA PRO A 120 -14.23 -7.02 16.34
C PRO A 120 -14.12 -7.36 17.83
N ARG A 121 -15.26 -7.52 18.51
CA ARG A 121 -15.35 -7.93 19.92
C ARG A 121 -15.49 -9.45 20.01
N THR A 122 -14.45 -10.18 19.61
CA THR A 122 -14.40 -11.64 19.71
C THR A 122 -14.17 -12.09 21.16
N PRO A 123 -14.34 -13.38 21.51
CA PRO A 123 -13.99 -13.88 22.84
C PRO A 123 -12.51 -13.67 23.24
N ALA A 124 -11.62 -13.42 22.27
CA ALA A 124 -10.22 -13.09 22.53
C ALA A 124 -10.01 -11.60 22.87
N TYR A 125 -11.01 -10.73 22.64
CA TYR A 125 -10.91 -9.31 22.96
C TYR A 125 -10.85 -9.11 24.47
N ASN A 126 -9.82 -8.38 24.93
CA ASN A 126 -9.57 -8.15 26.36
C ASN A 126 -9.48 -9.45 27.21
N TYR A 127 -9.03 -10.55 26.59
CA TYR A 127 -8.89 -11.83 27.26
C TYR A 127 -7.41 -12.16 27.49
N THR A 128 -7.09 -12.61 28.69
CA THR A 128 -5.74 -13.08 29.04
C THR A 128 -5.81 -14.34 29.90
N ASN A 129 -4.75 -15.14 29.86
CA ASN A 129 -4.60 -16.38 30.61
C ASN A 129 -3.13 -16.58 30.99
N SER A 130 -2.87 -17.13 32.18
CA SER A 130 -1.50 -17.35 32.67
C SER A 130 -0.70 -18.39 31.87
N GLY A 131 -1.36 -19.24 31.07
CA GLY A 131 -0.72 -20.17 30.15
C GLY A 131 -0.34 -19.56 28.79
N PHE A 132 -0.67 -18.29 28.53
CA PHE A 132 -0.24 -17.60 27.31
C PHE A 132 1.22 -17.14 27.40
N HIS A 133 1.79 -16.79 26.24
CA HIS A 133 3.10 -16.15 26.18
C HIS A 133 3.14 -14.91 27.09
N GLU A 134 4.27 -14.68 27.77
CA GLU A 134 4.43 -13.67 28.83
C GLU A 134 3.93 -12.27 28.41
N LEU A 135 4.22 -11.87 27.17
CA LEU A 135 3.79 -10.58 26.62
C LEU A 135 2.27 -10.38 26.59
N VAL A 136 1.48 -11.45 26.58
CA VAL A 136 0.01 -11.40 26.63
C VAL A 136 -0.46 -11.63 28.07
N ALA A 137 0.12 -12.61 28.77
CA ALA A 137 -0.24 -12.96 30.13
C ALA A 137 -0.07 -11.80 31.13
N ARG A 138 0.88 -10.89 30.88
CA ARG A 138 1.17 -9.74 31.74
C ARG A 138 0.46 -8.44 31.35
N GLN A 139 -0.31 -8.41 30.26
CA GLN A 139 -1.04 -7.20 29.89
C GLN A 139 -2.17 -6.95 30.90
N PRO A 140 -2.33 -5.71 31.39
CA PRO A 140 -3.52 -5.36 32.16
C PRO A 140 -4.77 -5.46 31.27
N PRO A 141 -5.96 -5.63 31.86
CA PRO A 141 -7.20 -5.50 31.11
C PRO A 141 -7.27 -4.14 30.39
N LEU A 142 -7.78 -4.15 29.16
CA LEU A 142 -8.06 -2.94 28.39
C LEU A 142 -8.99 -2.02 29.18
N SER A 143 -8.56 -0.77 29.33
CA SER A 143 -9.39 0.29 29.89
C SER A 143 -10.48 0.73 28.90
N ALA A 144 -11.42 1.54 29.39
CA ALA A 144 -12.39 2.20 28.52
C ALA A 144 -11.71 3.10 27.47
N VAL A 145 -10.58 3.73 27.81
CA VAL A 145 -9.80 4.57 26.88
C VAL A 145 -9.16 3.71 25.80
N ASP A 146 -8.57 2.57 26.16
CA ASP A 146 -7.98 1.64 25.19
C ASP A 146 -9.04 1.15 24.19
N ALA A 147 -10.23 0.82 24.68
CA ALA A 147 -11.35 0.41 23.82
C ALA A 147 -11.75 1.49 22.82
N VAL A 148 -11.76 2.77 23.23
CA VAL A 148 -12.04 3.91 22.33
C VAL A 148 -10.94 4.07 21.29
N LEU A 149 -9.67 3.98 21.68
CA LEU A 149 -8.54 4.10 20.75
C LEU A 149 -8.48 2.95 19.73
N ILE A 150 -8.80 1.72 20.19
CA ILE A 150 -8.89 0.54 19.33
C ILE A 150 -10.01 0.71 18.30
N ASP A 151 -11.16 1.25 18.71
CA ASP A 151 -12.28 1.49 17.80
C ASP A 151 -12.01 2.64 16.82
N ASP A 152 -11.37 3.73 17.29
CA ASP A 152 -10.94 4.82 16.41
C ASP A 152 -9.94 4.33 15.36
N LEU A 153 -8.97 3.50 15.75
CA LEU A 153 -8.04 2.88 14.82
C LEU A 153 -8.76 1.96 13.82
N ALA A 154 -9.73 1.17 14.26
CA ALA A 154 -10.52 0.31 13.37
C ALA A 154 -11.29 1.13 12.32
N ARG A 155 -11.93 2.23 12.75
CA ARG A 155 -12.62 3.16 11.86
C ARG A 155 -11.66 3.80 10.87
N ARG A 156 -10.52 4.33 11.32
CA ARG A 156 -9.50 4.94 10.44
C ARG A 156 -8.95 3.96 9.41
N ARG A 157 -8.69 2.70 9.82
CA ARG A 157 -8.25 1.66 8.89
C ARG A 157 -9.30 1.35 7.83
N CYS A 158 -10.59 1.31 8.19
CA CYS A 158 -11.69 1.20 7.23
C CYS A 158 -11.65 2.36 6.22
N GLN A 159 -11.53 3.61 6.70
CA GLN A 159 -11.46 4.79 5.83
C GLN A 159 -10.25 4.78 4.89
N CYS A 160 -9.06 4.38 5.38
CA CYS A 160 -7.86 4.20 4.57
C CYS A 160 -8.06 3.13 3.47
N LEU A 161 -8.75 2.03 3.81
CA LEU A 161 -9.00 0.93 2.87
C LEU A 161 -9.95 1.36 1.73
N LEU A 162 -10.86 2.31 1.94
CA LEU A 162 -11.69 2.84 0.85
C LEU A 162 -10.84 3.46 -0.28
N SER A 163 -9.75 4.16 0.05
CA SER A 163 -8.82 4.65 -0.98
C SER A 163 -8.01 3.55 -1.67
N VAL A 164 -7.79 2.41 -1.00
CA VAL A 164 -7.17 1.24 -1.61
C VAL A 164 -8.16 0.56 -2.57
N ASP A 165 -9.43 0.48 -2.19
CA ASP A 165 -10.53 0.00 -3.03
C ASP A 165 -10.69 0.88 -4.28
N ASP A 166 -10.66 2.21 -4.14
CA ASP A 166 -10.68 3.14 -5.28
C ASP A 166 -9.54 2.84 -6.27
N ALA A 167 -8.32 2.72 -5.76
CA ALA A 167 -7.15 2.44 -6.58
C ALA A 167 -7.28 1.07 -7.25
N HIS A 168 -7.72 0.03 -6.53
CA HIS A 168 -7.96 -1.29 -7.10
C HIS A 168 -9.01 -1.24 -8.23
N ALA A 169 -10.16 -0.62 -7.99
CA ALA A 169 -11.22 -0.49 -8.99
C ALA A 169 -10.73 0.26 -10.24
N ALA A 170 -10.00 1.37 -10.05
CA ALA A 170 -9.48 2.16 -11.15
C ALA A 170 -8.36 1.44 -11.93
N LEU A 171 -7.52 0.65 -11.26
CA LEU A 171 -6.51 -0.19 -11.91
C LEU A 171 -7.14 -1.30 -12.75
N VAL A 172 -8.15 -2.00 -12.22
CA VAL A 172 -8.90 -3.03 -12.97
C VAL A 172 -9.59 -2.40 -14.18
N ALA A 173 -10.25 -1.25 -14.02
CA ALA A 173 -10.88 -0.55 -15.12
C ALA A 173 -9.89 -0.03 -16.18
N THR A 174 -8.64 0.23 -15.81
CA THR A 174 -7.61 0.71 -16.75
C THR A 174 -7.11 -0.38 -17.71
N ILE A 175 -7.30 -1.66 -17.38
CA ILE A 175 -6.81 -2.80 -18.17
C ILE A 175 -7.94 -3.61 -18.83
N GLN A 176 -9.19 -3.14 -18.73
CA GLN A 176 -10.36 -3.68 -19.39
C GLN A 176 -10.66 -2.91 -20.67
#